data_AF-L8ISD2-F1
#
_entry.id   AF-L8ISD2-F1
#
_cell.length_a   1.000
_cell.length_b   1.000
_cell.length_c   1.000
_cell.angle_alpha   90.00
_cell.angle_beta   90.00
_cell.angle_gamma   90.00
#
_symmetry.space_group_name_H-M   'P 1'
#
loop_
_entity.id
_entity.type
_entity.pdbx_description
1 polymer ?
#
loop_
_entity_poly.entity_id
_entity_poly.type
_entity_poly.pdbx_seq_one_letter_code
_entity_poly.pdbx_strand_id
1 'polypeptide(L)' 'AFLELQRTLPSVPPDTKLSKLDVLLLATTYIAHLTRSLQDDAEAPADPGLGALRGDGYLHPVKVGGQGTEEPGPGAR' A
#
# COMPACT_ATOMS: atom_id res chain seq x y z
N ALA A 1 -8.72 14.79 19.23
CA ALA A 1 -9.25 13.75 18.31
C ALA A 1 -10.19 14.31 17.24
N PHE A 2 -11.50 14.48 17.47
CA PHE A 2 -12.45 14.84 16.39
C PHE A 2 -12.21 16.22 15.75
N LEU A 3 -11.99 17.26 16.56
CA LEU A 3 -11.69 18.61 16.06
C LEU A 3 -10.36 18.66 15.29
N GLU A 4 -9.39 17.82 15.65
CA GLU A 4 -8.13 17.70 14.91
C GLU A 4 -8.38 17.08 13.55
N LEU A 5 -9.18 16.01 13.47
CA LEU A 5 -9.58 15.41 12.19
C LEU A 5 -10.26 16.43 11.27
N GLN A 6 -11.12 17.29 11.81
CA GLN A 6 -11.75 18.33 10.98
C GLN A 6 -10.71 19.34 10.47
N ARG A 7 -9.75 19.76 11.31
CA ARG A 7 -8.72 20.74 10.94
C ARG A 7 -7.72 20.22 9.92
N THR A 8 -7.60 18.90 9.73
CA THR A 8 -6.73 18.30 8.72
C THR A 8 -7.38 18.18 7.34
N LEU A 9 -8.69 18.41 7.23
CA LEU A 9 -9.40 18.36 5.95
C LEU A 9 -9.12 19.62 5.11
N PRO A 10 -8.55 19.50 3.90
CA PRO A 10 -8.07 20.65 3.13
C PRO A 10 -9.19 21.55 2.60
N SER A 11 -10.39 21.02 2.36
CA SER A 11 -11.53 21.76 1.80
C SER A 11 -12.40 22.45 2.86
N VAL A 12 -12.06 22.31 4.15
CA VAL A 12 -12.89 22.77 5.26
C VAL A 12 -12.14 23.81 6.09
N PRO A 13 -12.62 25.06 6.19
CA PRO A 13 -12.06 26.04 7.10
C PRO A 13 -12.12 25.57 8.58
N PRO A 14 -11.12 25.90 9.42
CA PRO A 14 -10.96 25.35 10.76
C PRO A 14 -12.10 25.69 11.74
N ASP A 15 -12.86 26.76 11.49
CA ASP A 15 -13.99 27.19 12.33
C ASP A 15 -15.37 26.81 11.77
N THR A 16 -15.39 25.99 10.72
CA THR A 16 -16.65 25.53 10.10
C THR A 16 -17.39 24.62 11.07
N LYS A 17 -18.69 24.81 11.23
CA LYS A 17 -19.53 23.86 11.99
C LYS A 17 -20.04 22.79 11.05
N LEU A 18 -19.51 21.58 11.20
CA LEU A 18 -19.98 20.38 10.51
C LEU A 18 -20.56 19.39 11.51
N SER A 19 -21.48 18.54 11.05
CA SER A 19 -21.93 17.44 11.89
C SER A 19 -20.83 16.38 12.04
N LYS A 20 -20.92 15.55 13.08
CA LYS A 20 -19.98 14.43 13.26
C LYS A 20 -19.98 13.48 12.05
N LEU A 21 -21.14 13.27 11.44
CA LEU A 21 -21.28 12.45 10.25
C LEU A 21 -20.54 13.11 9.07
N ASP A 22 -20.79 14.39 8.79
CA ASP A 22 -20.20 15.06 7.64
C ASP A 22 -18.67 15.05 7.68
N VAL A 23 -18.08 15.31 8.87
CA VAL A 23 -16.63 15.22 9.05
C VAL A 23 -16.12 13.81 8.77
N LEU A 24 -16.81 12.77 9.25
CA LEU A 24 -16.42 11.38 8.98
C LEU A 24 -16.54 11.02 7.49
N LEU A 25 -17.58 11.50 6.81
CA LEU A 25 -17.78 11.26 5.39
C LEU A 25 -16.72 11.96 4.54
N LEU A 26 -16.45 13.23 4.84
CA LEU A 26 -15.40 14.02 4.18
C LEU A 26 -14.02 13.39 4.40
N ALA A 27 -13.72 12.96 5.63
CA ALA A 27 -12.45 12.28 5.93
C ALA A 27 -12.29 10.98 5.15
N THR A 28 -13.34 10.14 5.11
CA THR A 28 -13.30 8.88 4.37
C THR A 28 -13.10 9.13 2.87
N THR A 29 -13.79 10.12 2.32
CA THR A 29 -13.66 10.54 0.91
C THR A 29 -12.24 11.02 0.62
N TYR A 30 -11.65 11.80 1.52
CA TYR A 30 -10.30 12.31 1.34
C TYR A 30 -9.23 11.21 1.45
N ILE A 31 -9.39 10.24 2.36
CA ILE A 31 -8.53 9.05 2.41
C ILE A 31 -8.60 8.28 1.09
N ALA A 32 -9.79 8.08 0.52
CA ALA A 32 -9.95 7.40 -0.77
C ALA A 32 -9.24 8.16 -1.91
N HIS A 33 -9.39 9.49 -1.94
CA HIS A 33 -8.69 10.34 -2.89
C HIS A 33 -7.16 10.20 -2.78
N LEU A 34 -6.60 10.28 -1.57
CA LEU A 34 -5.16 10.12 -1.36
C LEU A 34 -4.69 8.71 -1.72
N THR A 35 -5.46 7.68 -1.36
CA THR A 35 -5.13 6.28 -1.69
C THR A 35 -5.05 6.09 -3.20
N ARG A 36 -6.00 6.65 -3.96
CA ARG A 36 -5.99 6.61 -5.42
C ARG A 36 -4.79 7.38 -6.00
N SER A 37 -4.54 8.59 -5.51
CA SER A 37 -3.42 9.42 -5.95
C SER A 37 -2.07 8.71 -5.76
N LEU A 38 -1.87 8.09 -4.58
CA LEU A 38 -0.65 7.32 -4.28
C LEU A 38 -0.51 6.06 -5.15
N GLN A 39 -1.63 5.44 -5.54
CA GLN A 39 -1.61 4.30 -6.47
C GLN A 39 -1.28 4.74 -7.89
N ASP A 40 -1.82 5.87 -8.34
CA ASP A 40 -1.58 6.42 -9.67
C ASP A 40 -0.11 6.88 -9.83
N ASP A 41 0.49 7.46 -8.78
CA ASP A 41 1.91 7.79 -8.74
C ASP A 41 2.81 6.53 -8.80
N ALA A 42 2.34 5.41 -8.22
CA ALA A 42 3.04 4.13 -8.29
C ALA A 42 2.84 3.38 -9.61
N GLU A 43 1.77 3.69 -10.36
CA GLU A 43 1.44 3.17 -11.70
C GLU A 43 1.94 4.08 -12.83
N ALA A 44 2.64 5.18 -12.52
CA ALA A 44 3.46 5.85 -13.53
C ALA A 44 4.39 4.79 -14.14
N PRO A 45 4.50 4.69 -15.48
CA PRO A 45 5.03 3.52 -16.15
C PRO A 45 6.47 3.27 -15.69
N ALA A 46 6.63 2.38 -14.72
CA ALA A 46 7.86 1.66 -14.53
C ALA A 46 8.11 0.96 -15.86
N ASP A 47 9.28 1.22 -16.42
CA ASP A 47 9.89 0.58 -17.57
C ASP A 47 9.22 -0.77 -17.94
N PRO A 48 8.79 -0.98 -19.21
CA PRO A 48 7.97 -2.14 -19.61
C PRO A 48 8.56 -3.53 -19.33
N GLY A 49 9.74 -3.64 -18.72
CA GLY A 49 10.26 -4.87 -18.13
C GLY A 49 9.66 -5.28 -16.77
N LEU A 50 8.86 -4.44 -16.10
CA LEU A 50 8.39 -4.69 -14.72
C LEU A 50 6.86 -4.78 -14.54
N GLY A 51 6.08 -4.54 -15.59
CA GLY A 51 4.60 -4.52 -15.55
C GLY A 51 3.89 -5.88 -15.43
N ALA A 52 4.63 -7.00 -15.41
CA ALA A 52 4.03 -8.34 -15.29
C ALA A 52 3.63 -8.74 -13.86
N LEU A 53 3.85 -7.87 -12.85
CA LEU A 53 3.65 -8.17 -11.42
C LEU A 53 2.53 -7.38 -10.74
N ARG A 54 1.58 -6.82 -11.50
CA ARG A 54 0.39 -6.19 -10.89
C ARG A 54 -0.91 -6.84 -11.33
N GLY A 55 -1.01 -8.12 -10.95
CA GLY A 55 -2.24 -8.88 -10.96
C GLY A 55 -2.26 -9.82 -9.78
N ASP A 56 -2.87 -9.34 -8.69
CA ASP A 56 -3.37 -10.12 -7.55
C ASP A 56 -2.38 -10.51 -6.42
N GLY A 57 -2.81 -10.19 -5.19
CA GLY A 57 -2.49 -10.97 -3.99
C GLY A 57 -1.09 -10.85 -3.37
N TYR A 58 -1.00 -10.04 -2.31
CA TYR A 58 -0.37 -10.40 -1.02
C TYR A 58 0.76 -11.46 -0.99
N LEU A 59 1.87 -11.31 -1.72
CA LEU A 59 3.01 -12.22 -1.58
C LEU A 59 4.33 -11.46 -1.61
N HIS A 60 4.78 -11.05 -0.42
CA HIS A 60 6.18 -10.74 -0.18
C HIS A 60 6.97 -12.07 -0.17
N PRO A 61 7.91 -12.33 -1.09
CA PRO A 61 8.77 -13.49 -0.97
C PRO A 61 9.76 -13.23 0.17
N VAL A 62 9.50 -13.81 1.34
CA VAL A 62 10.56 -13.99 2.33
C VAL A 62 11.63 -14.85 1.66
N LYS A 63 12.81 -14.28 1.48
CA LYS A 63 13.98 -14.93 0.88
C LYS A 63 14.35 -16.18 1.70
N VAL A 64 13.81 -17.35 1.34
CA VAL A 64 14.44 -18.64 1.64
C VAL A 64 15.53 -18.84 0.58
N GLY A 65 16.74 -18.37 0.89
CA GLY A 65 17.96 -18.83 0.22
C GLY A 65 18.65 -19.83 1.15
N GLY A 66 19.10 -21.01 0.73
CA GLY A 66 19.11 -21.60 -0.60
C GLY A 66 19.40 -23.09 -0.47
N GLN A 67 19.02 -23.84 -1.51
CA GLN A 67 19.43 -25.23 -1.73
C GLN A 67 20.94 -25.30 -1.94
N GLY A 68 21.55 -26.34 -1.38
CA GLY A 68 22.93 -26.76 -1.63
C GLY A 68 23.03 -28.27 -1.60
N THR A 69 22.64 -28.88 -2.73
CA THR A 69 23.20 -30.11 -3.34
C THR A 69 23.11 -31.47 -2.62
N GLU A 70 22.42 -32.38 -3.32
CA GLU A 70 22.25 -33.82 -3.13
C GLU A 70 23.53 -34.62 -3.53
N GLU A 71 23.91 -35.63 -2.71
CA GLU A 71 24.58 -36.97 -2.89
C GLU A 71 25.43 -37.30 -4.16
N PRO A 72 26.36 -38.30 -4.19
CA PRO A 72 26.33 -39.61 -3.48
C PRO A 72 27.69 -40.20 -2.98
N GLY A 73 27.63 -41.30 -2.21
CA GLY A 73 28.78 -42.16 -1.82
C GLY A 73 29.48 -42.90 -2.98
N PRO A 74 30.69 -43.48 -2.77
CA PRO A 74 30.80 -44.91 -2.42
C PRO A 74 32.00 -45.27 -1.52
N GLY A 75 32.02 -46.52 -1.03
CA GLY A 75 32.91 -46.98 0.06
C GLY A 75 34.32 -47.48 -0.30
N ALA A 76 34.81 -48.35 0.60
CA ALA A 76 36.10 -49.04 0.65
C ALA A 76 37.26 -48.31 1.35
N ARG A 77 37.49 -48.64 2.63
CA ARG A 77 38.61 -49.48 3.08
C ARG A 77 38.58 -49.72 4.58
#